data_AF-A0A223D114-F1
#
_entry.id   AF-A0A223D114-F1
#
_cell.length_a   1.000
_cell.length_b   1.000
_cell.length_c   1.000
_cell.angle_alpha   90.00
_cell.angle_beta   90.00
_cell.angle_gamma   90.00
#
_symmetry.space_group_name_H-M   'P 1'
#
loop_
_entity.id
_entity.type
_entity.pdbx_description
1 polymer ?
#
loop_
_entity_poly.entity_id
_entity_poly.type
_entity_poly.pdbx_seq_one_letter_code
_entity_poly.pdbx_strand_id
1 'polypeptide(L)'
;MHIIYHCYGSAHSSVVAAAIHLGRLPSDRVPSHEEVLKLADYDSVESWQIGTLFFKGHDEWANPIYTLGLGKESKRSKQALVTFLELLNIDTAQLFFNEALPHINVYAKVGGALSRRYGIVRLGRPLSAYGIRRGYFQLVRFVQQVKAEVEHRMQGMGRNG
;
A
#
# COMPACT_ATOMS: atom_id res chain seq x y z
N MET A 1 11.43 5.65 -10.32
CA MET A 1 10.13 6.16 -9.79
C MET A 1 10.01 5.81 -8.31
N HIS A 2 9.29 6.60 -7.52
CA HIS A 2 8.91 6.26 -6.14
C HIS A 2 7.48 5.74 -6.10
N ILE A 3 7.29 4.46 -5.78
CA ILE A 3 5.97 3.82 -5.81
C ILE A 3 5.39 3.78 -4.40
N ILE A 4 4.26 4.44 -4.20
CA ILE A 4 3.68 4.66 -2.88
C ILE A 4 2.30 4.02 -2.83
N TYR A 5 2.19 2.88 -2.15
CA TYR A 5 0.90 2.27 -1.85
C TYR A 5 0.28 2.95 -0.64
N HIS A 6 -0.89 3.55 -0.79
CA HIS A 6 -1.57 4.23 0.29
C HIS A 6 -2.93 3.66 0.64
N CYS A 7 -3.31 3.76 1.91
CA CYS A 7 -4.65 3.49 2.40
C CYS A 7 -4.96 4.37 3.61
N TYR A 8 -5.98 4.04 4.40
CA TYR A 8 -6.34 4.83 5.58
C TYR A 8 -5.22 4.89 6.62
N GLY A 9 -4.76 3.73 7.10
CA GLY A 9 -3.84 3.64 8.24
C GLY A 9 -2.46 3.06 7.93
N SER A 10 -2.13 2.78 6.67
CA SER A 10 -0.92 2.04 6.28
C SER A 10 -0.77 0.65 6.91
N ALA A 11 -1.87 0.02 7.34
CA ALA A 11 -1.81 -1.17 8.19
C ALA A 11 -2.17 -2.49 7.47
N HIS A 12 -2.93 -2.42 6.38
CA HIS A 12 -3.56 -3.62 5.78
C HIS A 12 -3.38 -3.69 4.27
N SER A 13 -4.24 -3.00 3.50
CA SER A 13 -4.27 -3.14 2.03
C SER A 13 -3.00 -2.62 1.36
N SER A 14 -2.46 -1.48 1.80
CA SER A 14 -1.19 -0.95 1.27
C SER A 14 0.00 -1.84 1.61
N VAL A 15 0.04 -2.42 2.83
CA VAL A 15 1.09 -3.34 3.26
C VAL A 15 1.07 -4.61 2.40
N VAL A 16 -0.11 -5.19 2.20
CA VAL A 16 -0.24 -6.40 1.37
C VAL A 16 0.05 -6.11 -0.10
N ALA A 17 -0.39 -4.96 -0.64
CA ALA A 17 -0.06 -4.56 -2.01
C ALA A 17 1.46 -4.40 -2.20
N ALA A 18 2.14 -3.72 -1.27
CA ALA A 18 3.60 -3.59 -1.30
C ALA A 18 4.32 -4.94 -1.18
N ALA A 19 3.80 -5.85 -0.33
CA ALA A 19 4.36 -7.18 -0.18
C ALA A 19 4.22 -8.03 -1.45
N ILE A 20 3.07 -7.96 -2.14
CA ILE A 20 2.88 -8.61 -3.46
C ILE A 20 3.85 -7.99 -4.48
N HIS A 21 3.95 -6.66 -4.51
CA HIS A 21 4.82 -5.95 -5.46
C HIS A 21 6.27 -6.41 -5.33
N LEU A 22 6.75 -6.54 -4.09
CA LEU A 22 8.11 -6.95 -3.75
C LEU A 22 8.32 -8.47 -3.78
N GLY A 23 7.35 -9.26 -4.25
CA GLY A 23 7.46 -10.73 -4.31
C GLY A 23 7.49 -11.43 -2.95
N ARG A 24 7.13 -10.74 -1.86
CA ARG A 24 7.05 -11.31 -0.50
C ARG A 24 5.77 -12.09 -0.23
N LEU A 25 4.75 -11.87 -1.06
CA LEU A 25 3.56 -12.71 -1.12
C LEU A 25 3.36 -13.20 -2.57
N PRO A 26 2.81 -14.42 -2.75
CA PRO A 26 2.68 -15.05 -4.07
C PRO A 26 1.69 -14.32 -4.98
N SER A 27 2.01 -14.20 -6.27
CA SER A 27 1.08 -13.63 -7.26
C SER A 27 0.20 -14.70 -7.94
N ASP A 28 0.55 -15.97 -7.81
CA ASP A 28 -0.03 -17.12 -8.51
C ASP A 28 -1.01 -17.95 -7.63
N ARG A 29 -0.99 -17.75 -6.32
CA ARG A 29 -1.89 -18.42 -5.36
C ARG A 29 -2.35 -17.50 -4.25
N VAL A 30 -3.40 -17.90 -3.54
CA VAL A 30 -3.82 -17.22 -2.31
C VAL A 30 -2.87 -17.63 -1.16
N PRO A 31 -2.31 -16.67 -0.40
CA PRO A 31 -1.47 -16.99 0.74
C PRO A 31 -2.29 -17.63 1.86
N SER A 32 -1.60 -18.37 2.73
CA SER A 32 -2.12 -18.85 3.99
C SER A 32 -2.44 -17.68 4.91
N HIS A 33 -3.22 -17.96 5.96
CA HIS A 33 -3.52 -16.96 6.97
C HIS A 33 -2.26 -16.45 7.68
N GLU A 34 -1.35 -17.38 7.97
CA GLU A 34 -0.10 -17.11 8.66
C GLU A 34 0.87 -16.29 7.80
N GLU A 35 0.93 -16.54 6.50
CA GLU A 35 1.75 -15.76 5.56
C GLU A 35 1.35 -14.28 5.56
N VAL A 36 0.05 -13.97 5.61
CA VAL A 36 -0.44 -12.58 5.73
C VAL A 36 -0.07 -11.97 7.08
N LEU A 37 -0.28 -12.72 8.18
CA LEU A 37 -0.05 -12.23 9.54
C LEU A 37 1.43 -12.05 9.89
N LYS A 38 2.34 -12.78 9.23
CA LYS A 38 3.80 -12.70 9.44
C LYS A 38 4.47 -11.54 8.71
N LEU A 39 3.76 -10.83 7.84
CA LEU A 39 4.29 -9.61 7.25
C LEU A 39 4.64 -8.60 8.36
N ALA A 40 5.88 -8.11 8.35
CA ALA A 40 6.46 -7.32 9.44
C ALA A 40 5.61 -6.09 9.84
N ASP A 41 4.95 -5.45 8.87
CA ASP A 41 4.17 -4.22 9.10
C ASP A 41 2.66 -4.46 9.18
N TYR A 42 2.22 -5.72 9.15
CA TYR A 42 0.81 -6.04 9.05
C TYR A 42 0.08 -5.80 10.37
N ASP A 43 -0.88 -4.86 10.31
CA ASP A 43 -1.70 -4.43 11.43
C ASP A 43 -0.88 -3.86 12.60
N SER A 44 0.30 -3.30 12.31
CA SER A 44 1.25 -2.80 13.31
C SER A 44 1.37 -1.27 13.36
N VAL A 45 0.93 -0.57 12.33
CA VAL A 45 0.99 0.90 12.28
C VAL A 45 -0.04 1.50 13.23
N GLU A 46 0.44 2.33 14.14
CA GLU A 46 -0.37 3.01 15.14
C GLU A 46 -0.97 4.32 14.60
N SER A 47 -2.07 4.77 15.21
CA SER A 47 -2.82 5.94 14.69
C SER A 47 -1.99 7.23 14.64
N TRP A 48 -1.03 7.41 15.54
CA TRP A 48 -0.12 8.57 15.57
C TRP A 48 0.92 8.54 14.44
N GLN A 49 1.11 7.39 13.77
CA GLN A 49 2.02 7.24 12.64
C GLN A 49 1.33 7.50 11.29
N ILE A 50 0.02 7.75 11.27
CA ILE A 50 -0.67 8.19 10.05
C ILE A 50 0.00 9.48 9.54
N GLY A 51 0.28 9.52 8.23
CA GLY A 51 1.11 10.55 7.59
C GLY A 51 2.58 10.16 7.42
N THR A 52 3.03 9.06 8.03
CA THR A 52 4.42 8.57 7.89
C THR A 52 4.58 7.72 6.63
N LEU A 53 5.60 8.02 5.84
CA LEU A 53 6.01 7.24 4.68
C LEU A 53 6.99 6.14 5.14
N PHE A 54 6.61 4.87 4.93
CA PHE A 54 7.43 3.73 5.32
C PHE A 54 8.08 3.08 4.12
N PHE A 55 9.41 3.08 4.05
CA PHE A 55 10.15 2.36 3.03
C PHE A 55 9.99 0.85 3.20
N LYS A 56 9.78 0.13 2.08
CA LYS A 56 9.56 -1.32 2.07
C LYS A 56 10.61 -2.10 1.31
N GLY A 57 11.32 -1.51 0.37
CA GLY A 57 12.34 -2.18 -0.43
C GLY A 57 12.40 -1.62 -1.85
N HIS A 58 13.18 -2.28 -2.70
CA HIS A 58 13.25 -1.99 -4.13
C HIS A 58 12.57 -3.10 -4.93
N ASP A 59 11.86 -2.75 -6.00
CA ASP A 59 11.31 -3.71 -6.95
C ASP A 59 12.36 -4.23 -7.95
N GLU A 60 11.92 -5.05 -8.91
CA GLU A 60 12.76 -5.61 -9.97
C GLU A 60 13.44 -4.57 -10.89
N TRP A 61 12.95 -3.32 -10.89
CA TRP A 61 13.50 -2.21 -11.66
C TRP A 61 14.25 -1.20 -10.78
N ALA A 62 14.60 -1.59 -9.56
CA ALA A 62 15.24 -0.74 -8.55
C ALA A 62 14.42 0.49 -8.13
N ASN A 63 13.11 0.51 -8.37
CA ASN A 63 12.24 1.56 -7.84
C ASN A 63 12.00 1.35 -6.35
N PRO A 64 12.16 2.38 -5.52
CA PRO A 64 11.81 2.28 -4.11
C PRO A 64 10.29 2.22 -3.89
N ILE A 65 9.87 1.25 -3.08
CA ILE A 65 8.48 0.97 -2.71
C ILE A 65 8.22 1.49 -1.29
N TYR A 66 7.09 2.16 -1.10
CA TYR A 66 6.66 2.71 0.18
C TYR A 66 5.21 2.37 0.51
N THR A 67 4.87 2.43 1.80
CA THR A 67 3.47 2.50 2.25
C THR A 67 3.18 3.80 2.99
N LEU A 68 1.96 4.31 2.82
CA LEU A 68 1.51 5.56 3.44
C LEU A 68 0.08 5.46 3.97
N GLY A 69 -0.13 5.94 5.19
CA GLY A 69 -1.46 6.10 5.79
C GLY A 69 -1.89 7.55 5.67
N LEU A 70 -3.04 7.82 5.06
CA LEU A 70 -3.51 9.19 4.79
C LEU A 70 -4.81 9.58 5.51
N GLY A 71 -5.41 8.66 6.28
CA GLY A 71 -6.68 8.90 6.97
C GLY A 71 -7.84 9.20 6.02
N LYS A 72 -8.82 9.96 6.51
CA LYS A 72 -10.05 10.31 5.76
C LYS A 72 -9.79 11.31 4.63
N GLU A 73 -8.91 12.28 4.87
CA GLU A 73 -8.67 13.41 3.98
C GLU A 73 -7.57 13.11 2.94
N SER A 74 -7.54 11.89 2.41
CA SER A 74 -6.40 11.39 1.63
C SER A 74 -6.05 12.24 0.41
N LYS A 75 -7.04 12.82 -0.26
CA LYS A 75 -6.85 13.74 -1.39
C LYS A 75 -6.14 15.04 -0.95
N ARG A 76 -6.60 15.65 0.15
CA ARG A 76 -6.03 16.89 0.67
C ARG A 76 -4.63 16.68 1.23
N SER A 77 -4.39 15.58 1.94
CA SER A 77 -3.06 15.23 2.44
C SER A 77 -2.06 14.99 1.31
N LYS A 78 -2.46 14.30 0.23
CA LYS A 78 -1.62 14.16 -0.97
C LYS A 78 -1.34 15.50 -1.62
N GLN A 79 -2.36 16.34 -1.80
CA GLN A 79 -2.18 17.67 -2.40
C GLN A 79 -1.21 18.52 -1.59
N ALA A 80 -1.36 18.54 -0.25
CA ALA A 80 -0.47 19.29 0.62
C ALA A 80 0.98 18.82 0.52
N LEU A 81 1.22 17.50 0.48
CA LEU A 81 2.55 16.93 0.30
C LEU A 81 3.15 17.31 -1.06
N VAL A 82 2.39 17.15 -2.15
CA VAL A 82 2.86 17.47 -3.50
C VAL A 82 3.20 18.95 -3.61
N THR A 83 2.30 19.85 -3.21
CA THR A 83 2.54 21.29 -3.25
C THR A 83 3.73 21.69 -2.37
N PHE A 84 3.93 21.07 -1.21
CA PHE A 84 5.08 21.35 -0.37
C PHE A 84 6.41 20.91 -1.03
N LEU A 85 6.45 19.74 -1.66
CA LEU A 85 7.64 19.27 -2.38
C LEU A 85 7.95 20.13 -3.61
N GLU A 86 6.92 20.54 -4.35
CA GLU A 86 7.07 21.47 -5.48
C GLU A 86 7.61 22.83 -5.04
N LEU A 87 7.15 23.37 -3.90
CA LEU A 87 7.71 24.60 -3.32
C LEU A 87 9.20 24.47 -2.96
N LEU A 88 9.67 23.25 -2.67
CA LEU A 88 11.08 22.94 -2.44
C LEU A 88 11.85 22.61 -3.73
N ASN A 89 11.25 22.78 -4.91
CA ASN A 89 11.80 22.42 -6.22
C ASN A 89 12.16 20.92 -6.35
N ILE A 90 11.43 20.05 -5.64
CA ILE A 90 11.56 18.60 -5.77
C ILE A 90 10.63 18.13 -6.89
N ASP A 91 11.17 17.37 -7.86
CA ASP A 91 10.39 16.79 -8.94
C ASP A 91 9.40 15.75 -8.41
N THR A 92 8.11 16.11 -8.43
CA THR A 92 7.01 15.25 -7.98
C THR A 92 6.50 14.31 -9.08
N ALA A 93 6.94 14.44 -10.34
CA ALA A 93 6.54 13.56 -11.44
C ALA A 93 6.98 12.11 -11.21
N GLN A 94 8.00 11.91 -10.37
CA GLN A 94 8.49 10.59 -9.98
C GLN A 94 7.67 9.94 -8.86
N LEU A 95 6.75 10.66 -8.19
CA LEU A 95 5.92 10.14 -7.11
C LEU A 95 4.65 9.49 -7.66
N PHE A 96 4.51 8.18 -7.47
CA PHE A 96 3.38 7.42 -7.96
C PHE A 96 2.52 6.87 -6.82
N PHE A 97 1.43 7.58 -6.52
CA PHE A 97 0.49 7.24 -5.45
C PHE A 97 -0.58 6.26 -5.93
N ASN A 98 -0.70 5.13 -5.23
CA ASN A 98 -1.57 4.01 -5.58
C ASN A 98 -2.51 3.66 -4.42
N GLU A 99 -3.81 3.88 -4.58
CA GLU A 99 -4.79 3.67 -3.52
C GLU A 99 -5.22 2.21 -3.40
N ALA A 100 -4.81 1.53 -2.33
CA ALA A 100 -5.07 0.10 -2.16
C ALA A 100 -6.43 -0.23 -1.50
N LEU A 101 -7.07 0.74 -0.84
CA LEU A 101 -8.30 0.51 -0.06
C LEU A 101 -9.52 0.03 -0.89
N PRO A 102 -9.75 0.47 -2.13
CA PRO A 102 -10.82 -0.03 -2.99
C PRO A 102 -10.71 -1.52 -3.33
N HIS A 103 -9.51 -2.10 -3.27
CA HIS A 103 -9.21 -3.47 -3.70
C HIS A 103 -9.33 -4.51 -2.58
N ILE A 104 -9.92 -4.15 -1.44
CA ILE A 104 -10.22 -5.08 -0.33
C ILE A 104 -11.71 -5.13 -0.02
N ASN A 105 -12.17 -6.30 0.43
CA ASN A 105 -13.57 -6.52 0.78
C ASN A 105 -13.95 -5.97 2.16
N VAL A 106 -15.25 -6.04 2.47
CA VAL A 106 -15.82 -5.53 3.73
C VAL A 106 -15.26 -6.23 4.96
N TYR A 107 -14.97 -7.54 4.91
CA TYR A 107 -14.37 -8.26 6.03
C TYR A 107 -13.00 -7.70 6.40
N ALA A 108 -12.17 -7.40 5.39
CA ALA A 108 -10.86 -6.80 5.59
C ALA A 108 -10.98 -5.40 6.23
N LYS A 109 -11.95 -4.59 5.77
CA LYS A 109 -12.21 -3.25 6.31
C LYS A 109 -12.70 -3.31 7.76
N VAL A 110 -13.65 -4.20 8.06
CA VAL A 110 -14.21 -4.39 9.41
C VAL A 110 -13.16 -4.94 10.35
N GLY A 111 -12.41 -5.98 9.96
CA GLY A 111 -11.32 -6.52 10.77
C GLY A 111 -10.27 -5.46 11.10
N GLY A 112 -9.88 -4.66 10.10
CA GLY A 112 -8.93 -3.58 10.30
C GLY A 112 -9.45 -2.49 11.24
N ALA A 113 -10.74 -2.15 11.15
CA ALA A 113 -11.37 -1.21 12.08
C ALA A 113 -11.44 -1.79 13.51
N LEU A 114 -11.83 -3.06 13.67
CA LEU A 114 -11.85 -3.74 14.96
C LEU A 114 -10.48 -3.73 15.63
N SER A 115 -9.41 -4.02 14.87
CA SER A 115 -8.06 -4.03 15.41
C SER A 115 -7.55 -2.62 15.73
N ARG A 116 -7.60 -1.69 14.76
CA ARG A 116 -6.91 -0.39 14.87
C ARG A 116 -7.75 0.73 15.48
N ARG A 117 -9.06 0.74 15.24
CA ARG A 117 -9.96 1.80 15.74
C ARG A 117 -10.54 1.47 17.12
N TYR A 118 -10.89 0.20 17.32
CA TYR A 118 -11.56 -0.24 18.55
C TYR A 118 -10.63 -1.00 19.51
N GLY A 119 -9.38 -1.26 19.13
CA GLY A 119 -8.39 -1.93 19.98
C GLY A 119 -8.63 -3.43 20.16
N ILE A 120 -9.57 -4.04 19.44
CA ILE A 120 -9.95 -5.45 19.55
C ILE A 120 -9.04 -6.30 18.64
N VAL A 121 -7.73 -6.24 18.89
CA VAL A 121 -6.69 -6.83 18.03
C VAL A 121 -6.88 -8.34 17.85
N ARG A 122 -7.22 -9.07 18.92
CA ARG A 122 -7.36 -10.54 18.91
C ARG A 122 -8.43 -11.03 17.94
N LEU A 123 -9.45 -10.23 17.66
CA LEU A 123 -10.51 -10.56 16.69
C LEU A 123 -10.33 -9.83 15.36
N GLY A 124 -9.90 -8.57 15.41
CA GLY A 124 -9.74 -7.73 14.24
C GLY A 124 -8.63 -8.21 13.30
N ARG A 125 -7.46 -8.60 13.84
CA ARG A 125 -6.29 -8.99 13.05
C ARG A 125 -6.50 -10.31 12.28
N PRO A 126 -7.08 -11.37 12.87
CA PRO A 126 -7.47 -12.54 12.09
C PRO A 126 -8.59 -12.23 11.08
N LEU A 127 -9.60 -11.45 11.47
CA LEU A 127 -10.69 -11.13 10.54
C LEU A 127 -10.19 -10.33 9.32
N SER A 128 -9.26 -9.41 9.52
CA SER A 128 -8.68 -8.63 8.43
C SER A 128 -7.86 -9.52 7.48
N ALA A 129 -7.05 -10.44 8.02
CA ALA A 129 -6.29 -11.39 7.22
C ALA A 129 -7.20 -12.36 6.45
N TYR A 130 -8.29 -12.82 7.06
CA TYR A 130 -9.32 -13.62 6.38
C TYR A 130 -9.97 -12.84 5.22
N GLY A 131 -10.34 -11.58 5.47
CA GLY A 131 -10.88 -10.70 4.44
C GLY A 131 -9.91 -10.52 3.28
N ILE A 132 -8.64 -10.23 3.55
CA ILE A 132 -7.61 -10.08 2.52
C ILE A 132 -7.50 -11.35 1.68
N ARG A 133 -7.46 -12.53 2.30
CA ARG A 133 -7.39 -13.80 1.57
C ARG A 133 -8.58 -14.01 0.62
N ARG A 134 -9.80 -13.66 1.05
CA ARG A 134 -10.99 -13.75 0.19
C ARG A 134 -10.95 -12.82 -1.03
N GLY A 135 -10.31 -11.67 -0.91
CA GLY A 135 -10.17 -10.68 -1.99
C GLY A 135 -8.81 -10.71 -2.68
N TYR A 136 -7.98 -11.71 -2.43
CA TYR A 136 -6.55 -11.61 -2.67
C TYR A 136 -6.16 -11.33 -4.13
N PHE A 137 -6.77 -12.03 -5.08
CA PHE A 137 -6.51 -11.80 -6.51
C PHE A 137 -6.95 -10.41 -7.01
N GLN A 138 -7.81 -9.70 -6.29
CA GLN A 138 -8.09 -8.28 -6.60
C GLN A 138 -6.87 -7.41 -6.29
N LEU A 139 -6.15 -7.68 -5.19
CA LEU A 139 -4.90 -7.01 -4.87
C LEU A 139 -3.78 -7.39 -5.83
N VAL A 140 -3.69 -8.67 -6.24
CA VAL A 140 -2.71 -9.10 -7.25
C VAL A 140 -2.93 -8.35 -8.57
N ARG A 141 -4.17 -8.31 -9.08
CA ARG A 141 -4.50 -7.58 -10.31
C ARG A 141 -4.20 -6.10 -10.20
N PHE A 142 -4.51 -5.48 -9.06
CA PHE A 142 -4.16 -4.10 -8.78
C PHE A 142 -2.65 -3.88 -8.85
N VAL A 143 -1.84 -4.73 -8.21
CA VAL A 143 -0.38 -4.60 -8.24
C VAL A 143 0.18 -4.81 -9.66
N GLN A 144 -0.37 -5.74 -10.44
CA GLN A 144 0.00 -5.94 -11.83
C GLN A 144 -0.29 -4.69 -12.69
N GLN A 145 -1.44 -4.05 -12.49
CA GLN A 145 -1.77 -2.78 -13.15
C GLN A 145 -0.77 -1.67 -12.78
N VAL A 146 -0.41 -1.57 -11.50
CA VAL A 146 0.61 -0.61 -11.05
C VAL A 146 1.95 -0.87 -11.72
N LYS A 147 2.39 -2.14 -11.80
CA LYS A 147 3.65 -2.51 -12.46
C LYS A 147 3.66 -2.18 -13.95
N ALA A 148 2.57 -2.47 -14.67
CA ALA A 148 2.44 -2.13 -16.09
C ALA A 148 2.50 -0.61 -16.32
N GLU A 149 1.85 0.18 -15.47
CA GLU A 149 1.90 1.65 -15.55
C GLU A 149 3.30 2.21 -15.21
N VAL A 150 4.01 1.61 -14.26
CA VAL A 150 5.41 1.95 -13.94
C VAL A 150 6.30 1.71 -15.16
N GLU A 151 6.20 0.54 -15.78
CA GLU A 151 6.99 0.21 -16.97
C GLU A 151 6.71 1.19 -18.11
N HIS A 152 5.44 1.51 -18.37
CA HIS A 152 5.05 2.50 -19.38
C HIS A 152 5.64 3.91 -19.09
N ARG A 153 5.59 4.36 -17.83
CA ARG A 153 6.16 5.65 -17.41
C ARG A 153 7.68 5.69 -17.55
N MET A 154 8.36 4.61 -17.20
CA MET A 154 9.82 4.52 -17.34
C MET A 154 10.26 4.58 -18.81
N GLN A 155 9.51 3.96 -19.73
CA GLN A 155 9.75 4.05 -21.17
C GLN A 155 9.52 5.46 -21.73
N GLY A 156 8.52 6.19 -21.20
CA GLY A 156 8.26 7.58 -21.55
C GLY A 156 9.35 8.56 -21.08
N MET A 157 9.94 8.31 -19.90
CA MET A 157 11.01 9.14 -19.35
C MET A 157 12.36 8.96 -20.09
N GLY A 158 12.66 7.76 -20.59
CA GLY A 158 13.89 7.49 -21.34
C GLY A 158 13.95 8.09 -22.75
N ARG A 159 12.87 8.70 -23.24
CA ARG A 159 12.81 9.36 -24.57
C ARG A 159 13.09 10.87 -24.53
N ASN A 160 13.17 11.47 -23.34
CA ASN A 160 13.41 12.91 -23.16
C ASN A 160 14.83 13.23 -22.65
N GLY A 161 15.76 12.28 -22.74
CA GLY A 161 17.17 12.44 -22.37
C GLY A 161 18.08 12.67 -23.56
#